data_AF-A0A3S8VS02-F1
#
_entry.id   AF-A0A3S8VS02-F1
#
_cell.length_a   1.000
_cell.length_b   1.000
_cell.length_c   1.000
_cell.angle_alpha   90.00
_cell.angle_beta   90.00
_cell.angle_gamma   90.00
#
_symmetry.space_group_name_H-M   'P 1'
#
loop_
_entity.id
_entity.type
_entity.pdbx_description
1 polymer ?
#
loop_
_entity_poly.entity_id
_entity_poly.type
_entity_poly.pdbx_seq_one_letter_code
_entity_poly.pdbx_strand_id
1 'polypeptide(L)'
;MSTLSRRALVAGASASGLALALPHSAAAAEAAEPVAGTAESAPAGAAVAYAAFRLVRLRPGDPAVPEVTLPDGYEFVPGDRYHVASRAEYYSFVRGPAAPDGIEVSVRWPGVTVAAVVHMDTRLRLGRDRADRHRFAFTLPVTQPSADANQPTLQIWSHPDISPGMYYKLDHNDPDRVAGPWTTVAWPANQARSQLHQLVAAHRILVDSGLKATAAAKGHRWFVAGFETNNTLHADNPPHWHLSYNSGSDFDSPTHNTHFWLDAEAKNFYNGMDVTGLGRLRHYAGDPARLYDFAGDANGGRGELVATLTIREDGGIDIAPPAGPVYALAAGRDGSLVEEVTVVRDGRPWLRVATEDRYRVGIMTVRTHGLSDPADDDVTLLRYDPLTGVLV
;
A
#
# COMPACT_ATOMS: atom_id res chain seq x y z
N MET A 1 20.90 46.89 14.61
CA MET A 1 20.42 46.56 13.25
C MET A 1 20.00 45.10 13.27
N SER A 2 18.69 44.87 13.18
CA SER A 2 18.02 43.58 13.31
C SER A 2 17.74 43.04 11.91
N THR A 3 18.11 41.78 11.64
CA THR A 3 17.77 41.09 10.40
C THR A 3 16.86 39.90 10.70
N LEU A 4 15.70 39.95 10.07
CA LEU A 4 14.51 39.14 10.25
C LEU A 4 14.70 37.67 9.85
N SER A 5 14.31 36.75 10.74
CA SER A 5 14.10 35.32 10.45
C SER A 5 12.72 35.14 9.80
N ARG A 6 12.67 34.49 8.63
CA ARG A 6 11.43 34.17 7.92
C ARG A 6 10.74 33.00 8.61
N ARG A 7 9.67 33.30 9.36
CA ARG A 7 8.69 32.33 9.87
C ARG A 7 7.61 32.12 8.79
N ALA A 8 7.34 30.88 8.41
CA ALA A 8 6.15 30.53 7.65
C ALA A 8 5.19 29.79 8.59
N LEU A 9 4.06 30.42 8.89
CA LEU A 9 2.86 29.82 9.49
C LEU A 9 1.93 29.47 8.32
N VAL A 10 1.62 28.19 8.12
CA VAL A 10 0.57 27.78 7.19
C VAL A 10 -0.73 27.71 7.98
N ALA A 11 -1.59 28.72 7.82
CA ALA A 11 -2.91 28.78 8.44
C ALA A 11 -3.96 28.19 7.49
N GLY A 12 -4.76 27.26 7.99
CA GLY A 12 -5.87 26.65 7.27
C GLY A 12 -7.10 27.55 7.16
N ALA A 13 -7.84 27.38 6.06
CA ALA A 13 -9.19 27.88 5.90
C ALA A 13 -10.11 26.73 5.51
N SER A 14 -11.12 26.50 6.34
CA SER A 14 -12.23 25.57 6.14
C SER A 14 -13.32 26.20 5.26
N ALA A 15 -13.85 25.47 4.28
CA ALA A 15 -15.24 25.61 3.83
C ALA A 15 -15.71 24.40 3.01
N SER A 16 -16.94 24.00 3.33
CA SER A 16 -17.77 22.94 2.76
C SER A 16 -17.99 23.04 1.25
N GLY A 17 -18.08 21.88 0.60
CA GLY A 17 -18.63 21.75 -0.75
C GLY A 17 -18.76 20.27 -1.12
N LEU A 18 -19.97 19.72 -1.03
CA LEU A 18 -20.31 18.45 -1.68
C LEU A 18 -20.11 18.63 -3.19
N ALA A 19 -19.17 17.88 -3.77
CA ALA A 19 -19.08 17.68 -5.20
C ALA A 19 -18.96 16.17 -5.47
N LEU A 20 -19.99 15.61 -6.10
CA LEU A 20 -19.95 14.30 -6.75
C LEU A 20 -18.86 14.35 -7.83
N ALA A 21 -17.70 13.75 -7.56
CA ALA A 21 -16.63 13.58 -8.54
C ALA A 21 -16.69 12.17 -9.11
N LEU A 22 -17.04 12.08 -10.39
CA LEU A 22 -16.84 10.90 -11.23
C LEU A 22 -15.33 10.63 -11.39
N PRO A 23 -14.87 9.36 -11.44
CA PRO A 23 -13.45 9.05 -11.43
C PRO A 23 -12.76 9.49 -12.73
N HIS A 24 -11.78 10.38 -12.57
CA HIS A 24 -10.83 10.75 -13.61
C HIS A 24 -9.88 9.58 -13.85
N SER A 25 -9.68 9.26 -15.12
CA SER A 25 -8.76 8.22 -15.58
C SER A 25 -7.33 8.47 -15.09
N ALA A 26 -6.73 7.47 -14.44
CA ALA A 26 -5.28 7.35 -14.33
C ALA A 26 -4.73 6.99 -15.71
N ALA A 27 -4.55 8.01 -16.55
CA ALA A 27 -3.75 7.90 -17.76
C ALA A 27 -2.29 8.20 -17.38
N ALA A 28 -1.42 7.39 -17.96
CA ALA A 28 0.02 7.50 -18.01
C ALA A 28 0.58 8.90 -17.74
N ALA A 29 1.65 8.94 -16.94
CA ALA A 29 2.57 10.07 -16.84
C ALA A 29 3.01 10.49 -18.26
N GLU A 30 2.42 11.56 -18.77
CA GLU A 30 2.85 12.19 -20.01
C GLU A 30 4.15 12.94 -19.77
N ALA A 31 5.15 12.55 -20.55
CA ALA A 31 6.37 13.31 -20.79
C ALA A 31 6.03 14.70 -21.34
N ALA A 32 6.61 15.74 -20.74
CA ALA A 32 6.62 17.08 -21.31
C ALA A 32 8.05 17.40 -21.79
N GLU A 33 8.20 17.47 -23.12
CA GLU A 33 9.36 18.01 -23.85
C GLU A 33 9.33 19.57 -23.87
N PRO A 34 10.45 20.24 -24.21
CA PRO A 34 10.84 21.51 -23.59
C PRO A 34 10.38 22.78 -24.34
N VAL A 35 10.20 23.87 -23.60
CA VAL A 35 10.12 25.23 -24.17
C VAL A 35 11.42 25.96 -23.85
N ALA A 36 12.19 26.25 -24.90
CA ALA A 36 13.42 27.03 -24.83
C ALA A 36 13.13 28.52 -24.59
N GLY A 37 13.89 29.14 -23.66
CA GLY A 37 13.81 30.57 -23.39
C GLY A 37 14.77 31.04 -22.30
N THR A 38 16.03 31.29 -22.68
CA THR A 38 17.07 32.10 -22.02
C THR A 38 17.26 31.92 -20.51
N ALA A 39 18.10 30.95 -20.12
CA ALA A 39 18.67 30.85 -18.79
C ALA A 39 20.08 31.45 -18.77
N GLU A 40 20.29 32.47 -17.95
CA GLU A 40 21.61 32.70 -17.34
C GLU A 40 22.06 31.41 -16.67
N SER A 41 23.28 30.98 -17.00
CA SER A 41 23.86 29.72 -16.60
C SER A 41 24.08 29.65 -15.08
N ALA A 42 23.19 28.93 -14.38
CA ALA A 42 23.49 28.40 -13.05
C ALA A 42 24.43 27.19 -13.18
N PRO A 43 25.39 27.00 -12.25
CA PRO A 43 26.37 25.92 -12.33
C PRO A 43 25.70 24.56 -12.13
N ALA A 44 26.25 23.52 -12.79
CA ALA A 44 25.76 22.14 -12.79
C ALA A 44 25.38 21.65 -11.38
N GLY A 45 24.07 21.55 -11.13
CA GLY A 45 23.49 21.26 -9.81
C GLY A 45 23.58 19.79 -9.45
N ALA A 46 23.92 19.49 -8.20
CA ALA A 46 23.76 18.17 -7.62
C ALA A 46 22.33 17.67 -7.84
N ALA A 47 22.17 16.38 -8.17
CA ALA A 47 20.85 15.78 -8.33
C ALA A 47 20.00 16.00 -7.07
N VAL A 48 18.79 16.55 -7.25
CA VAL A 48 17.82 16.72 -6.17
C VAL A 48 17.38 15.33 -5.70
N ALA A 49 17.48 15.09 -4.41
CA ALA A 49 17.02 13.88 -3.75
C ALA A 49 15.87 14.20 -2.79
N TYR A 50 15.15 13.16 -2.42
CA TYR A 50 13.94 13.22 -1.60
C TYR A 50 14.07 12.33 -0.36
N ALA A 51 13.32 12.69 0.67
CA ALA A 51 13.10 11.88 1.85
C ALA A 51 11.69 12.12 2.40
N ALA A 52 11.17 11.17 3.16
CA ALA A 52 10.04 11.39 4.06
C ALA A 52 10.40 10.92 5.47
N PHE A 53 9.77 11.52 6.46
CA PHE A 53 9.83 11.03 7.82
C PHE A 53 8.43 11.03 8.44
N ARG A 54 8.23 10.16 9.42
CA ARG A 54 7.01 10.03 10.19
C ARG A 54 7.31 10.09 11.69
N LEU A 55 6.71 11.06 12.36
CA LEU A 55 6.81 11.27 13.80
C LEU A 55 5.63 10.59 14.48
N VAL A 56 5.90 9.54 15.25
CA VAL A 56 4.87 8.70 15.86
C VAL A 56 4.66 9.13 17.31
N ARG A 57 3.42 9.42 17.69
CA ARG A 57 3.05 9.77 19.06
C ARG A 57 3.06 8.54 19.94
N LEU A 58 3.39 8.73 21.22
CA LEU A 58 3.25 7.68 22.23
C LEU A 58 1.78 7.28 22.45
N ARG A 59 0.86 8.23 22.27
CA ARG A 59 -0.59 8.01 22.38
C ARG A 59 -1.31 8.81 21.29
N PRO A 60 -2.32 8.22 20.62
CA PRO A 60 -3.18 8.97 19.72
C PRO A 60 -3.88 10.14 20.44
N GLY A 61 -4.12 11.22 19.71
CA GLY A 61 -4.83 12.41 20.19
C GLY A 61 -5.35 13.24 19.02
N ASP A 62 -5.67 14.51 19.24
CA ASP A 62 -6.12 15.37 18.15
C ASP A 62 -4.99 15.60 17.12
N PRO A 63 -5.30 15.56 15.80
CA PRO A 63 -4.34 15.91 14.77
C PRO A 63 -3.69 17.27 15.05
N ALA A 64 -2.37 17.32 14.98
CA ALA A 64 -1.58 18.51 15.27
C ALA A 64 -0.28 18.45 14.47
N VAL A 65 0.24 19.63 14.13
CA VAL A 65 1.46 19.80 13.32
C VAL A 65 2.60 20.29 14.22
N PRO A 66 3.78 19.65 14.20
CA PRO A 66 4.96 20.12 14.93
C PRO A 66 5.64 21.30 14.21
N GLU A 67 6.47 22.04 14.95
CA GLU A 67 7.45 22.92 14.34
C GLU A 67 8.67 22.09 13.91
N VAL A 68 8.97 22.04 12.62
CA VAL A 68 10.11 21.30 12.08
C VAL A 68 11.07 22.28 11.39
N THR A 69 12.35 22.18 11.73
CA THR A 69 13.44 22.98 11.16
C THR A 69 14.38 22.06 10.38
N LEU A 70 14.59 22.40 9.12
CA LEU A 70 15.54 21.76 8.21
C LEU A 70 16.82 22.60 8.13
N PRO A 71 17.99 21.98 7.83
CA PRO A 71 19.21 22.73 7.57
C PRO A 71 19.15 23.47 6.23
N ASP A 72 20.05 24.44 6.05
CA ASP A 72 20.17 25.20 4.81
C ASP A 72 20.35 24.28 3.59
N GLY A 73 19.69 24.63 2.49
CA GLY A 73 19.70 23.85 1.25
C GLY A 73 18.63 22.75 1.17
N TYR A 74 17.83 22.55 2.22
CA TYR A 74 16.72 21.61 2.24
C TYR A 74 15.40 22.33 2.47
N GLU A 75 14.35 21.81 1.85
CA GLU A 75 13.01 22.36 1.95
C GLU A 75 11.94 21.26 1.98
N PHE A 76 10.76 21.63 2.49
CA PHE A 76 9.59 20.79 2.44
C PHE A 76 9.06 20.65 1.01
N VAL A 77 8.65 19.45 0.62
CA VAL A 77 8.01 19.23 -0.69
C VAL A 77 6.63 19.89 -0.67
N PRO A 78 6.33 20.85 -1.56
CA PRO A 78 5.08 21.61 -1.48
C PRO A 78 3.85 20.74 -1.72
N GLY A 79 2.79 20.97 -0.94
CA GLY A 79 1.46 20.39 -1.11
C GLY A 79 0.96 19.59 0.10
N ASP A 80 -0.32 19.70 0.40
CA ASP A 80 -0.92 19.14 1.62
C ASP A 80 -0.79 17.61 1.72
N ARG A 81 -0.77 16.91 0.57
CA ARG A 81 -0.57 15.45 0.54
C ARG A 81 0.78 15.01 1.10
N TYR A 82 1.76 15.92 1.18
CA TYR A 82 3.09 15.65 1.69
C TYR A 82 3.27 16.04 3.15
N HIS A 83 2.27 16.64 3.81
CA HIS A 83 2.36 17.12 5.18
C HIS A 83 1.08 16.80 5.93
N VAL A 84 1.02 15.63 6.56
CA VAL A 84 -0.23 15.12 7.11
C VAL A 84 -0.09 14.87 8.60
N ALA A 85 -1.07 15.37 9.35
CA ALA A 85 -1.29 15.03 10.74
C ALA A 85 -2.51 14.11 10.86
N SER A 86 -2.31 12.93 11.44
CA SER A 86 -3.38 12.04 11.89
C SER A 86 -3.44 12.03 13.41
N ARG A 87 -4.29 11.19 13.98
CA ARG A 87 -4.41 11.08 15.44
C ARG A 87 -3.15 10.50 16.07
N ALA A 88 -2.50 9.55 15.40
CA ALA A 88 -1.32 8.86 15.91
C ALA A 88 0.02 9.47 15.46
N GLU A 89 0.06 10.24 14.37
CA GLU A 89 1.33 10.63 13.76
C GLU A 89 1.27 11.93 12.95
N TYR A 90 2.45 12.43 12.62
CA TYR A 90 2.65 13.46 11.60
C TYR A 90 3.74 12.97 10.63
N TYR A 91 3.53 13.08 9.33
CA TYR A 91 4.60 12.86 8.35
C TYR A 91 4.82 14.05 7.44
N SER A 92 6.04 14.14 6.94
CA SER A 92 6.46 15.20 6.04
C SER A 92 7.49 14.72 5.03
N PHE A 93 7.48 15.31 3.84
CA PHE A 93 8.47 15.07 2.79
C PHE A 93 9.42 16.25 2.67
N VAL A 94 10.68 15.95 2.38
CA VAL A 94 11.79 16.89 2.26
C VAL A 94 12.49 16.65 0.92
N ARG A 95 12.99 17.72 0.29
CA ARG A 95 13.87 17.66 -0.87
C ARG A 95 15.09 18.55 -0.70
N GLY A 96 16.19 18.22 -1.36
CA GLY A 96 17.45 18.96 -1.32
C GLY A 96 18.59 18.20 -2.00
N PRO A 97 19.85 18.59 -1.78
CA PRO A 97 21.00 17.80 -2.19
C PRO A 97 20.96 16.37 -1.62
N ALA A 98 21.52 15.40 -2.33
CA ALA A 98 21.67 14.05 -1.80
C ALA A 98 22.57 14.05 -0.54
N ALA A 99 22.09 13.43 0.53
CA ALA A 99 22.82 13.25 1.79
C ALA A 99 22.62 11.81 2.29
N PRO A 100 23.44 10.85 1.83
CA PRO A 100 23.37 9.46 2.28
C PRO A 100 23.61 9.30 3.79
N ASP A 101 24.51 10.09 4.36
CA ASP A 101 24.78 10.12 5.81
C ASP A 101 23.70 10.87 6.60
N GLY A 102 22.78 11.52 5.88
CA GLY A 102 21.61 12.21 6.39
C GLY A 102 21.84 13.65 6.87
N ILE A 103 20.71 14.33 7.07
CA ILE A 103 20.63 15.70 7.58
C ILE A 103 20.07 15.71 8.99
N GLU A 104 20.52 16.65 9.83
CA GLU A 104 19.91 16.85 11.14
C GLU A 104 18.58 17.60 10.99
N VAL A 105 17.48 16.95 11.35
CA VAL A 105 16.15 17.57 11.42
C VAL A 105 15.83 17.86 12.88
N SER A 106 15.56 19.13 13.18
CA SER A 106 15.16 19.58 14.52
C SER A 106 13.65 19.75 14.60
N VAL A 107 13.03 19.23 15.66
CA VAL A 107 11.59 19.29 15.87
C VAL A 107 11.27 19.84 17.25
N ARG A 108 10.25 20.70 17.32
CA ARG A 108 9.59 21.10 18.56
C ARG A 108 8.09 20.76 18.47
N TRP A 109 7.61 19.95 19.41
CA TRP A 109 6.20 19.55 19.46
C TRP A 109 5.63 19.69 20.88
N PRO A 110 5.13 20.89 21.25
CA PRO A 110 4.56 21.13 22.57
C PRO A 110 3.37 20.22 22.85
N GLY A 111 3.30 19.68 24.08
CA GLY A 111 2.19 18.83 24.53
C GLY A 111 2.17 17.40 23.96
N VAL A 112 3.04 17.06 23.01
CA VAL A 112 3.10 15.73 22.39
C VAL A 112 4.37 14.99 22.79
N THR A 113 4.21 13.75 23.26
CA THR A 113 5.34 12.85 23.49
C THR A 113 5.53 11.97 22.26
N VAL A 114 6.64 12.17 21.54
CA VAL A 114 7.02 11.34 20.38
C VAL A 114 7.67 10.05 20.88
N ALA A 115 7.18 8.90 20.40
CA ALA A 115 7.70 7.58 20.74
C ALA A 115 8.78 7.12 19.74
N ALA A 116 8.61 7.43 18.45
CA ALA A 116 9.51 7.01 17.39
C ALA A 116 9.52 8.01 16.23
N VAL A 117 10.58 7.94 15.43
CA VAL A 117 10.67 8.54 14.10
C VAL A 117 10.92 7.42 13.11
N VAL A 118 10.18 7.39 12.02
CA VAL A 118 10.30 6.38 10.97
C VAL A 118 10.72 7.04 9.66
N HIS A 119 11.64 6.40 8.96
CA HIS A 119 12.00 6.69 7.57
C HIS A 119 12.18 5.36 6.87
N MET A 120 11.45 5.19 5.76
CA MET A 120 11.35 3.92 5.05
C MET A 120 10.95 2.80 6.02
N ASP A 121 11.69 1.70 6.00
CA ASP A 121 11.51 0.51 6.84
C ASP A 121 12.27 0.59 8.17
N THR A 122 12.80 1.76 8.54
CA THR A 122 13.67 1.93 9.72
C THR A 122 13.11 2.90 10.75
N ARG A 123 13.40 2.61 12.02
CA ARG A 123 13.23 3.57 13.13
C ARG A 123 14.50 4.37 13.31
N LEU A 124 14.41 5.68 13.11
CA LEU A 124 15.52 6.60 13.31
C LEU A 124 15.76 6.86 14.80
N ARG A 125 17.03 7.09 15.15
CA ARG A 125 17.42 7.43 16.52
C ARG A 125 16.92 8.83 16.88
N LEU A 126 16.21 8.92 18.01
CA LEU A 126 15.76 10.17 18.62
C LEU A 126 16.82 10.77 19.55
N GLY A 127 17.34 11.95 19.22
CA GLY A 127 18.14 12.79 20.09
C GLY A 127 17.25 13.78 20.86
N ARG A 128 16.86 13.46 22.09
CA ARG A 128 16.04 14.38 22.91
C ARG A 128 16.90 15.50 23.50
N ASP A 129 16.37 16.72 23.45
CA ASP A 129 16.98 17.84 24.17
C ASP A 129 16.68 17.72 25.67
N ARG A 130 17.74 17.82 26.50
CA ARG A 130 17.61 17.75 27.96
C ARG A 130 17.09 19.06 28.57
N ALA A 131 17.29 20.18 27.87
CA ALA A 131 16.86 21.51 28.33
C ALA A 131 15.41 21.82 27.94
N ASP A 132 14.91 21.25 26.84
CA ASP A 132 13.53 21.40 26.38
C ASP A 132 12.91 20.03 26.05
N ARG A 133 12.04 19.53 26.93
CA ARG A 133 11.34 18.25 26.76
C ARG A 133 10.47 18.18 25.50
N HIS A 134 10.13 19.31 24.90
CA HIS A 134 9.34 19.41 23.68
C HIS A 134 10.20 19.39 22.42
N ARG A 135 11.53 19.45 22.56
CA ARG A 135 12.48 19.49 21.46
C ARG A 135 13.24 18.17 21.33
N PHE A 136 13.43 17.74 20.09
CA PHE A 136 14.26 16.60 19.74
C PHE A 136 14.81 16.76 18.32
N ALA A 137 15.82 15.99 17.98
CA ALA A 137 16.39 15.93 16.65
C ALA A 137 16.60 14.47 16.21
N PHE A 138 16.74 14.27 14.90
CA PHE A 138 17.09 12.99 14.29
C PHE A 138 17.85 13.21 12.98
N THR A 139 18.60 12.21 12.55
CA THR A 139 19.32 12.22 11.28
C THR A 139 18.48 11.55 10.19
N LEU A 140 18.14 12.28 9.13
CA LEU A 140 17.30 11.84 8.03
C LEU A 140 18.14 11.63 6.76
N PRO A 141 18.35 10.39 6.28
CA PRO A 141 18.93 10.13 4.96
C PRO A 141 18.08 10.76 3.84
N VAL A 142 18.72 11.46 2.91
CA VAL A 142 18.06 12.08 1.74
C VAL A 142 18.64 11.48 0.47
N THR A 143 18.01 10.41 0.00
CA THR A 143 18.57 9.53 -1.04
C THR A 143 17.58 9.11 -2.10
N GLN A 144 16.28 9.33 -1.90
CA GLN A 144 15.26 8.80 -2.80
C GLN A 144 15.19 9.62 -4.09
N PRO A 145 14.96 8.97 -5.25
CA PRO A 145 14.92 9.66 -6.54
C PRO A 145 13.65 10.51 -6.73
N SER A 146 12.60 10.24 -5.96
CA SER A 146 11.33 10.96 -6.02
C SER A 146 10.62 10.94 -4.65
N ALA A 147 9.59 11.76 -4.50
CA ALA A 147 8.69 11.67 -3.34
C ALA A 147 8.00 10.30 -3.30
N ASP A 148 7.54 9.75 -4.43
CA ASP A 148 6.83 8.48 -4.51
C ASP A 148 7.68 7.28 -4.08
N ALA A 149 9.00 7.34 -4.23
CA ALA A 149 9.90 6.31 -3.72
C ALA A 149 9.92 6.22 -2.17
N ASN A 150 9.33 7.18 -1.45
CA ASN A 150 9.23 7.18 0.00
C ASN A 150 7.95 6.52 0.56
N GLN A 151 7.13 5.86 -0.29
CA GLN A 151 5.94 5.12 0.16
C GLN A 151 6.16 4.21 1.40
N PRO A 152 7.30 3.49 1.55
CA PRO A 152 7.54 2.66 2.74
C PRO A 152 7.54 3.45 4.07
N THR A 153 7.74 4.77 4.03
CA THR A 153 7.63 5.61 5.23
C THR A 153 6.18 5.76 5.70
N LEU A 154 5.23 5.78 4.76
CA LEU A 154 3.81 6.05 5.05
C LEU A 154 3.05 4.78 5.43
N GLN A 155 3.27 3.73 4.64
CA GLN A 155 2.50 2.50 4.72
C GLN A 155 3.06 1.57 5.78
N ILE A 156 2.23 0.64 6.27
CA ILE A 156 2.70 -0.47 7.10
C ILE A 156 2.28 -1.76 6.44
N TRP A 157 3.27 -2.50 5.97
CA TRP A 157 3.04 -3.76 5.28
C TRP A 157 4.04 -4.82 5.71
N SER A 158 3.59 -6.07 5.78
CA SER A 158 4.47 -7.22 5.88
C SER A 158 4.64 -7.88 4.52
N HIS A 159 5.80 -8.50 4.28
CA HIS A 159 6.07 -9.30 3.09
C HIS A 159 6.35 -10.77 3.45
N PRO A 160 5.32 -11.61 3.63
CA PRO A 160 5.53 -13.00 4.01
C PRO A 160 6.19 -13.84 2.91
N ASP A 161 6.08 -13.43 1.63
CA ASP A 161 6.63 -14.16 0.49
C ASP A 161 7.02 -13.20 -0.65
N ILE A 162 8.32 -12.94 -0.76
CA ILE A 162 8.94 -12.33 -1.95
C ILE A 162 9.91 -13.38 -2.51
N SER A 163 9.42 -14.20 -3.41
CA SER A 163 10.19 -15.23 -4.08
C SER A 163 9.96 -15.16 -5.59
N PRO A 164 10.74 -15.88 -6.42
CA PRO A 164 10.40 -16.05 -7.83
C PRO A 164 8.92 -16.43 -8.00
N GLY A 165 8.22 -15.77 -8.92
CA GLY A 165 6.79 -15.96 -9.15
C GLY A 165 5.84 -15.22 -8.21
N MET A 166 6.31 -14.57 -7.15
CA MET A 166 5.46 -13.98 -6.11
C MET A 166 6.00 -12.68 -5.52
N TYR A 167 5.12 -11.69 -5.42
CA TYR A 167 5.26 -10.54 -4.54
C TYR A 167 4.00 -10.49 -3.67
N TYR A 168 4.11 -10.97 -2.43
CA TYR A 168 3.00 -11.05 -1.50
C TYR A 168 3.17 -10.06 -0.35
N LYS A 169 2.21 -9.16 -0.23
CA LYS A 169 2.18 -8.04 0.70
C LYS A 169 0.89 -8.05 1.50
N LEU A 170 0.99 -7.81 2.81
CA LEU A 170 -0.14 -7.69 3.74
C LEU A 170 -0.16 -6.29 4.33
N ASP A 171 -1.22 -5.53 4.08
CA ASP A 171 -1.38 -4.13 4.53
C ASP A 171 -2.06 -4.04 5.91
N HIS A 172 -1.41 -3.36 6.84
CA HIS A 172 -1.80 -3.24 8.25
C HIS A 172 -2.43 -1.88 8.55
N ASN A 173 -3.76 -1.84 8.44
CA ASN A 173 -4.55 -0.63 8.56
C ASN A 173 -4.87 -0.27 10.02
N ASP A 174 -4.63 0.99 10.41
CA ASP A 174 -4.90 1.54 11.76
C ASP A 174 -5.83 2.76 11.67
N PRO A 175 -7.01 2.75 12.32
CA PRO A 175 -7.96 3.87 12.29
C PRO A 175 -7.41 5.18 12.89
N ASP A 176 -6.39 5.13 13.75
CA ASP A 176 -5.75 6.35 14.29
C ASP A 176 -4.72 6.95 13.33
N ARG A 177 -4.36 6.24 12.25
CA ARG A 177 -3.34 6.62 11.27
C ARG A 177 -3.92 7.05 9.92
N VAL A 178 -5.24 7.09 9.76
CA VAL A 178 -5.86 7.46 8.48
C VAL A 178 -5.36 8.80 7.94
N ALA A 179 -5.18 8.86 6.61
CA ALA A 179 -4.74 10.04 5.89
C ALA A 179 -5.52 10.26 4.58
N GLY A 180 -5.40 11.46 4.02
CA GLY A 180 -6.05 11.81 2.77
C GLY A 180 -7.57 11.61 2.83
N PRO A 181 -8.19 10.95 1.83
CA PRO A 181 -9.65 10.82 1.76
C PRO A 181 -10.23 9.92 2.87
N TRP A 182 -9.39 9.14 3.56
CA TRP A 182 -9.83 8.31 4.69
C TRP A 182 -10.16 9.10 5.95
N THR A 183 -9.78 10.38 6.01
CA THR A 183 -10.07 11.26 7.16
C THR A 183 -11.52 11.77 7.20
N THR A 184 -12.27 11.65 6.09
CA THR A 184 -13.61 12.21 5.94
C THR A 184 -14.70 11.17 5.66
N VAL A 185 -14.33 9.88 5.59
CA VAL A 185 -15.26 8.76 5.37
C VAL A 185 -15.30 7.85 6.59
N ALA A 186 -16.31 6.98 6.65
CA ALA A 186 -16.39 5.97 7.70
C ALA A 186 -15.20 5.00 7.61
N TRP A 187 -14.69 4.58 8.76
CA TRP A 187 -13.62 3.58 8.83
C TRP A 187 -14.07 2.25 8.19
N PRO A 188 -13.35 1.72 7.18
CA PRO A 188 -13.74 0.50 6.46
C PRO A 188 -13.40 -0.78 7.26
N ALA A 189 -14.02 -0.95 8.43
CA ALA A 189 -13.69 -2.02 9.38
C ALA A 189 -13.82 -3.43 8.77
N ASN A 190 -14.91 -3.67 8.04
CA ASN A 190 -15.19 -4.96 7.43
C ASN A 190 -14.20 -5.27 6.30
N GLN A 191 -13.92 -4.28 5.45
CA GLN A 191 -13.01 -4.42 4.32
C GLN A 191 -11.57 -4.62 4.79
N ALA A 192 -11.13 -3.85 5.79
CA ALA A 192 -9.78 -3.97 6.36
C ALA A 192 -9.55 -5.35 6.98
N ARG A 193 -10.57 -5.95 7.60
CA ARG A 193 -10.51 -7.33 8.12
C ARG A 193 -10.54 -8.36 6.99
N SER A 194 -11.55 -8.27 6.12
CA SER A 194 -11.80 -9.24 5.06
C SER A 194 -10.63 -9.38 4.08
N GLN A 195 -10.02 -8.26 3.66
CA GLN A 195 -8.94 -8.31 2.68
C GLN A 195 -7.79 -9.22 3.12
N LEU A 196 -7.46 -9.27 4.42
CA LEU A 196 -6.36 -10.10 4.90
C LEU A 196 -6.67 -11.59 4.78
N HIS A 197 -7.93 -12.00 5.01
CA HIS A 197 -8.37 -13.37 4.73
C HIS A 197 -8.26 -13.67 3.25
N GLN A 198 -8.67 -12.71 2.42
CA GLN A 198 -8.71 -12.87 0.98
C GLN A 198 -7.32 -13.03 0.37
N LEU A 199 -6.38 -12.18 0.80
CA LEU A 199 -4.99 -12.20 0.38
C LEU A 199 -4.28 -13.52 0.75
N VAL A 200 -4.48 -14.01 1.99
CA VAL A 200 -3.94 -15.30 2.42
C VAL A 200 -4.53 -16.45 1.59
N ALA A 201 -5.85 -16.48 1.40
CA ALA A 201 -6.49 -17.52 0.61
C ALA A 201 -6.02 -17.50 -0.86
N ALA A 202 -5.92 -16.32 -1.48
CA ALA A 202 -5.38 -16.16 -2.82
C ALA A 202 -3.94 -16.65 -2.93
N HIS A 203 -3.08 -16.34 -1.96
CA HIS A 203 -1.71 -16.86 -1.91
C HIS A 203 -1.67 -18.40 -1.86
N ARG A 204 -2.48 -19.03 -0.99
CA ARG A 204 -2.56 -20.50 -0.91
C ARG A 204 -3.04 -21.12 -2.21
N ILE A 205 -4.03 -20.52 -2.87
CA ILE A 205 -4.52 -20.95 -4.19
C ILE A 205 -3.42 -20.82 -5.24
N LEU A 206 -2.68 -19.71 -5.28
CA LEU A 206 -1.59 -19.51 -6.25
C LEU A 206 -0.47 -20.53 -6.09
N VAL A 207 -0.19 -20.96 -4.85
CA VAL A 207 0.79 -22.01 -4.56
C VAL A 207 0.28 -23.39 -5.00
N ASP A 208 -0.90 -23.81 -4.54
CA ASP A 208 -1.45 -25.16 -4.80
C ASP A 208 -1.87 -25.37 -6.26
N SER A 209 -2.35 -24.32 -6.93
CA SER A 209 -2.67 -24.37 -8.37
C SER A 209 -1.43 -24.45 -9.28
N GLY A 210 -0.23 -24.21 -8.74
CA GLY A 210 1.00 -24.11 -9.53
C GLY A 210 1.15 -22.79 -10.29
N LEU A 211 0.19 -21.86 -10.20
CA LEU A 211 0.28 -20.54 -10.86
C LEU A 211 1.51 -19.74 -10.43
N LYS A 212 1.89 -19.81 -9.15
CA LYS A 212 3.14 -19.23 -8.63
C LYS A 212 4.37 -19.85 -9.33
N ALA A 213 4.44 -21.18 -9.36
CA ALA A 213 5.57 -21.89 -9.94
C ALA A 213 5.71 -21.64 -11.45
N THR A 214 4.60 -21.61 -12.18
CA THR A 214 4.56 -21.27 -13.60
C THR A 214 5.03 -19.84 -13.85
N ALA A 215 4.59 -18.87 -13.04
CA ALA A 215 5.08 -17.50 -13.13
C ALA A 215 6.60 -17.44 -12.89
N ALA A 216 7.09 -18.13 -11.85
CA ALA A 216 8.52 -18.20 -11.54
C ALA A 216 9.36 -18.75 -12.70
N ALA A 217 8.89 -19.84 -13.34
CA ALA A 217 9.59 -20.47 -14.46
C ALA A 217 9.72 -19.55 -15.69
N LYS A 218 8.81 -18.59 -15.84
CA LYS A 218 8.83 -17.58 -16.91
C LYS A 218 9.61 -16.31 -16.53
N GLY A 219 10.09 -16.19 -15.29
CA GLY A 219 10.63 -14.93 -14.76
C GLY A 219 9.55 -13.87 -14.52
N HIS A 220 8.28 -14.30 -14.43
CA HIS A 220 7.11 -13.46 -14.18
C HIS A 220 6.76 -13.50 -12.69
N ARG A 221 5.73 -12.75 -12.28
CA ARG A 221 5.22 -12.83 -10.91
C ARG A 221 3.73 -12.52 -10.77
N TRP A 222 3.17 -13.05 -9.71
CA TRP A 222 1.92 -12.58 -9.14
C TRP A 222 2.19 -11.49 -8.11
N PHE A 223 1.33 -10.47 -8.09
CA PHE A 223 1.31 -9.42 -7.07
C PHE A 223 0.01 -9.54 -6.28
N VAL A 224 0.13 -9.79 -4.98
CA VAL A 224 -0.98 -9.96 -4.05
C VAL A 224 -0.84 -8.92 -2.95
N ALA A 225 -1.73 -7.93 -2.90
CA ALA A 225 -1.64 -6.81 -1.97
C ALA A 225 -3.02 -6.24 -1.61
N GLY A 226 -3.13 -5.67 -0.41
CA GLY A 226 -4.35 -5.01 0.05
C GLY A 226 -4.36 -3.50 -0.25
N PHE A 227 -5.38 -2.82 0.25
CA PHE A 227 -5.43 -1.35 0.30
C PHE A 227 -4.77 -0.82 1.58
N GLU A 228 -4.26 0.41 1.48
CA GLU A 228 -3.73 1.19 2.60
C GLU A 228 -4.56 2.46 2.86
N THR A 229 -4.72 2.82 4.14
CA THR A 229 -5.52 3.95 4.61
C THR A 229 -4.70 5.20 4.97
N ASN A 230 -3.37 5.08 5.01
CA ASN A 230 -2.45 6.16 5.38
C ASN A 230 -1.63 6.73 4.20
N ASN A 231 -1.75 6.18 2.99
CA ASN A 231 -0.97 6.63 1.84
C ASN A 231 -1.67 7.75 1.05
N THR A 232 -1.14 8.96 1.10
CA THR A 232 -1.62 10.10 0.29
C THR A 232 -0.99 10.23 -1.09
N LEU A 233 0.05 9.44 -1.38
CA LEU A 233 0.67 9.40 -2.71
C LEU A 233 -0.12 8.50 -3.65
N HIS A 234 -0.72 7.45 -3.11
CA HIS A 234 -1.62 6.53 -3.80
C HIS A 234 -2.74 6.15 -2.83
N ALA A 235 -3.85 6.89 -2.89
CA ALA A 235 -4.97 6.68 -1.98
C ALA A 235 -5.88 5.59 -2.55
N ASP A 236 -5.87 4.42 -1.91
CA ASP A 236 -6.67 3.25 -2.31
C ASP A 236 -8.15 3.38 -1.91
N ASN A 237 -8.75 4.54 -2.20
CA ASN A 237 -10.14 4.86 -1.89
C ASN A 237 -10.96 4.97 -3.19
N PRO A 238 -12.04 4.20 -3.37
CA PRO A 238 -12.65 3.25 -2.42
C PRO A 238 -11.83 1.97 -2.20
N PRO A 239 -12.03 1.25 -1.07
CA PRO A 239 -11.19 0.10 -0.69
C PRO A 239 -11.22 -0.99 -1.76
N HIS A 240 -10.05 -1.49 -2.12
CA HIS A 240 -9.86 -2.57 -3.08
C HIS A 240 -8.59 -3.37 -2.78
N TRP A 241 -8.44 -4.54 -3.38
CA TRP A 241 -7.21 -5.32 -3.27
C TRP A 241 -6.82 -5.91 -4.63
N HIS A 242 -5.60 -6.42 -4.70
CA HIS A 242 -4.95 -6.83 -5.93
C HIS A 242 -4.63 -8.32 -5.93
N LEU A 243 -4.95 -8.97 -7.04
CA LEU A 243 -4.44 -10.28 -7.46
C LEU A 243 -4.00 -10.12 -8.92
N SER A 244 -2.83 -9.54 -9.10
CA SER A 244 -2.34 -9.03 -10.37
C SER A 244 -1.25 -9.92 -10.95
N TYR A 245 -1.10 -9.91 -12.27
CA TYR A 245 -0.05 -10.65 -12.97
C TYR A 245 0.88 -9.69 -13.71
N ASN A 246 2.18 -9.76 -13.43
CA ASN A 246 3.22 -9.05 -14.18
C ASN A 246 3.93 -10.05 -15.09
N SER A 247 3.99 -9.78 -16.39
CA SER A 247 4.81 -10.53 -17.36
C SER A 247 6.27 -10.06 -17.31
N GLY A 248 6.87 -10.26 -16.13
CA GLY A 248 8.24 -9.92 -15.79
C GLY A 248 8.43 -9.88 -14.27
N SER A 249 9.65 -9.58 -13.81
CA SER A 249 10.05 -9.74 -12.40
C SER A 249 9.79 -8.50 -11.54
N ASP A 250 9.43 -7.37 -12.14
CA ASP A 250 9.30 -6.06 -11.50
C ASP A 250 7.96 -5.37 -11.81
N PHE A 251 7.78 -4.15 -11.27
CA PHE A 251 6.57 -3.34 -11.46
C PHE A 251 6.58 -2.55 -12.77
N ASP A 252 7.71 -2.52 -13.49
CA ASP A 252 7.85 -1.86 -14.80
C ASP A 252 7.42 -2.77 -15.95
N SER A 253 7.25 -4.06 -15.66
CA SER A 253 6.82 -5.09 -16.59
C SER A 253 5.33 -4.95 -16.98
N PRO A 254 4.94 -5.30 -18.22
CA PRO A 254 3.53 -5.32 -18.63
C PRO A 254 2.65 -6.12 -17.67
N THR A 255 1.46 -5.59 -17.37
CA THR A 255 0.64 -6.11 -16.27
C THR A 255 -0.85 -6.19 -16.60
N HIS A 256 -1.48 -7.20 -16.00
CA HIS A 256 -2.91 -7.21 -15.70
C HIS A 256 -3.05 -6.83 -14.22
N ASN A 257 -3.23 -5.54 -13.94
CA ASN A 257 -3.38 -5.04 -12.58
C ASN A 257 -4.85 -5.04 -12.17
N THR A 258 -5.27 -6.06 -11.44
CA THR A 258 -6.64 -6.19 -10.95
C THR A 258 -6.87 -5.26 -9.78
N HIS A 259 -8.09 -4.74 -9.66
CA HIS A 259 -8.51 -3.93 -8.53
C HIS A 259 -9.89 -4.44 -8.13
N PHE A 260 -9.95 -5.30 -7.12
CA PHE A 260 -11.21 -5.86 -6.63
C PHE A 260 -11.79 -4.94 -5.58
N TRP A 261 -12.76 -4.10 -5.98
CA TRP A 261 -13.43 -3.16 -5.08
C TRP A 261 -14.39 -3.86 -4.14
N LEU A 262 -14.34 -3.44 -2.88
CA LEU A 262 -15.12 -3.98 -1.78
C LEU A 262 -16.28 -3.05 -1.43
N ASP A 263 -17.48 -3.60 -1.25
CA ASP A 263 -18.62 -2.88 -0.68
C ASP A 263 -18.53 -2.78 0.86
N ALA A 264 -19.55 -2.24 1.51
CA ALA A 264 -19.59 -2.06 2.97
C ALA A 264 -19.60 -3.40 3.75
N GLU A 265 -20.11 -4.44 3.12
CA GLU A 265 -20.15 -5.82 3.60
C GLU A 265 -18.89 -6.62 3.23
N ALA A 266 -17.90 -5.96 2.63
CA ALA A 266 -16.64 -6.51 2.14
C ALA A 266 -16.78 -7.56 1.03
N LYS A 267 -17.86 -7.49 0.24
CA LYS A 267 -18.01 -8.27 -1.00
C LYS A 267 -17.28 -7.60 -2.15
N ASN A 268 -16.59 -8.40 -2.95
CA ASN A 268 -16.08 -7.91 -4.23
C ASN A 268 -17.27 -7.70 -5.17
N PHE A 269 -17.45 -6.48 -5.69
CA PHE A 269 -18.57 -6.17 -6.59
C PHE A 269 -18.12 -5.70 -7.97
N TYR A 270 -16.86 -5.29 -8.11
CA TYR A 270 -16.30 -4.74 -9.33
C TYR A 270 -14.80 -5.03 -9.41
N ASN A 271 -14.34 -5.51 -10.55
CA ASN A 271 -12.92 -5.56 -10.92
C ASN A 271 -12.65 -4.60 -12.08
N GLY A 272 -11.96 -3.52 -11.79
CA GLY A 272 -11.37 -2.63 -12.78
C GLY A 272 -9.94 -3.05 -13.04
N MET A 273 -9.74 -3.86 -14.06
CA MET A 273 -8.43 -4.41 -14.38
C MET A 273 -7.70 -3.48 -15.34
N ASP A 274 -6.64 -2.83 -14.88
CA ASP A 274 -5.76 -2.03 -15.73
C ASP A 274 -4.80 -2.94 -16.49
N VAL A 275 -4.89 -2.91 -17.80
CA VAL A 275 -4.10 -3.77 -18.68
C VAL A 275 -3.17 -2.91 -19.52
N THR A 276 -1.88 -3.20 -19.47
CA THR A 276 -0.88 -2.50 -20.29
C THR A 276 -1.29 -2.48 -21.76
N GLY A 277 -1.35 -1.29 -22.35
CA GLY A 277 -1.73 -1.09 -23.76
C GLY A 277 -3.24 -1.12 -24.05
N LEU A 278 -4.10 -1.52 -23.10
CA LEU A 278 -5.56 -1.58 -23.29
C LEU A 278 -6.33 -0.63 -22.34
N GLY A 279 -5.68 -0.12 -21.30
CA GLY A 279 -6.34 0.70 -20.27
C GLY A 279 -7.21 -0.14 -19.34
N ARG A 280 -8.20 0.49 -18.70
CA ARG A 280 -9.06 -0.15 -17.70
C ARG A 280 -10.18 -0.96 -18.33
N LEU A 281 -10.15 -2.27 -18.13
CA LEU A 281 -11.26 -3.18 -18.38
C LEU A 281 -12.19 -3.24 -17.16
N ARG A 282 -13.48 -3.46 -17.39
CA ARG A 282 -14.50 -3.46 -16.34
C ARG A 282 -15.17 -4.82 -16.29
N HIS A 283 -15.12 -5.46 -15.13
CA HIS A 283 -15.72 -6.77 -14.89
C HIS A 283 -16.58 -6.72 -13.64
N TYR A 284 -17.82 -7.21 -13.73
CA TYR A 284 -18.75 -7.36 -12.61
C TYR A 284 -18.94 -8.84 -12.26
N ALA A 285 -19.86 -9.13 -11.33
CA ALA A 285 -20.20 -10.49 -10.97
C ALA A 285 -20.58 -11.32 -12.21
N GLY A 286 -19.99 -12.50 -12.34
CA GLY A 286 -20.16 -13.41 -13.48
C GLY A 286 -19.31 -13.09 -14.71
N ASP A 287 -18.72 -11.89 -14.82
CA ASP A 287 -17.88 -11.53 -15.96
C ASP A 287 -16.50 -12.19 -15.85
N PRO A 288 -16.05 -12.96 -16.86
CA PRO A 288 -14.72 -13.55 -16.85
C PRO A 288 -13.64 -12.50 -17.13
N ALA A 289 -12.83 -12.18 -16.12
CA ALA A 289 -11.61 -11.39 -16.27
C ALA A 289 -10.45 -12.32 -16.62
N ARG A 290 -10.07 -12.37 -17.90
CA ARG A 290 -8.99 -13.23 -18.39
C ARG A 290 -7.65 -12.50 -18.30
N LEU A 291 -6.67 -13.14 -17.69
CA LEU A 291 -5.30 -12.67 -17.60
C LEU A 291 -4.47 -13.43 -18.63
N TYR A 292 -3.77 -12.69 -19.46
CA TYR A 292 -2.88 -13.27 -20.46
C TYR A 292 -1.43 -12.91 -20.19
N ASP A 293 -0.55 -13.79 -20.66
CA ASP A 293 0.88 -13.55 -20.69
C ASP A 293 1.21 -12.58 -21.83
N PHE A 294 1.87 -11.45 -21.54
CA PHE A 294 2.28 -10.52 -22.58
C PHE A 294 3.44 -11.05 -23.43
N ALA A 295 4.13 -12.11 -22.97
CA ALA A 295 5.10 -12.84 -23.78
C ALA A 295 4.36 -13.93 -24.59
N GLY A 296 4.08 -13.64 -25.87
CA GLY A 296 3.54 -14.62 -26.82
C GLY A 296 2.64 -13.99 -27.90
N ASP A 297 2.22 -14.81 -28.87
CA ASP A 297 1.39 -14.41 -30.01
C ASP A 297 -0.01 -15.09 -30.04
N ALA A 298 -0.29 -15.97 -29.08
CA ALA A 298 -1.58 -16.64 -28.93
C ALA A 298 -2.74 -15.65 -28.64
N ASN A 299 -3.99 -16.12 -28.79
CA ASN A 299 -5.20 -15.33 -28.50
C ASN A 299 -5.30 -13.98 -29.22
N GLY A 300 -4.86 -13.92 -30.49
CA GLY A 300 -4.88 -12.70 -31.29
C GLY A 300 -3.80 -11.71 -30.88
N GLY A 301 -2.60 -12.19 -30.54
CA GLY A 301 -1.47 -11.36 -30.09
C GLY A 301 -1.50 -10.98 -28.61
N ARG A 302 -2.33 -11.66 -27.80
CA ARG A 302 -2.45 -11.43 -26.35
C ARG A 302 -1.61 -12.40 -25.52
N GLY A 303 -0.99 -13.39 -26.15
CA GLY A 303 -0.23 -14.48 -25.54
C GLY A 303 -1.10 -15.52 -24.85
N GLU A 304 -0.48 -16.40 -24.07
CA GLU A 304 -1.16 -17.55 -23.46
C GLU A 304 -2.07 -17.13 -22.30
N LEU A 305 -3.18 -17.85 -22.11
CA LEU A 305 -4.03 -17.64 -20.94
C LEU A 305 -3.25 -18.06 -19.69
N VAL A 306 -3.23 -17.19 -18.68
CA VAL A 306 -2.55 -17.43 -17.40
C VAL A 306 -3.54 -17.84 -16.32
N ALA A 307 -4.68 -17.15 -16.24
CA ALA A 307 -5.79 -17.49 -15.36
C ALA A 307 -7.07 -16.75 -15.83
N THR A 308 -8.22 -17.23 -15.39
CA THR A 308 -9.47 -16.46 -15.42
C THR A 308 -9.93 -16.20 -13.99
N LEU A 309 -10.24 -14.94 -13.69
CA LEU A 309 -10.82 -14.51 -12.42
C LEU A 309 -12.27 -14.10 -12.65
N THR A 310 -13.18 -14.57 -11.81
CA THR A 310 -14.61 -14.21 -11.92
C THR A 310 -15.16 -13.87 -10.55
N ILE A 311 -15.77 -12.69 -10.41
CA ILE A 311 -16.47 -12.31 -9.18
C ILE A 311 -17.75 -13.14 -9.07
N ARG A 312 -18.00 -13.72 -7.91
CA ARG A 312 -19.19 -14.52 -7.60
C ARG A 312 -20.33 -13.64 -7.08
N GLU A 313 -21.56 -14.12 -7.17
CA GLU A 313 -22.74 -13.39 -6.62
C GLU A 313 -22.64 -13.16 -5.10
N ASP A 314 -21.96 -14.06 -4.39
CA ASP A 314 -21.71 -13.94 -2.95
C ASP A 314 -20.60 -12.93 -2.60
N GLY A 315 -19.97 -12.32 -3.60
CA GLY A 315 -18.83 -11.41 -3.46
C GLY A 315 -17.47 -12.11 -3.44
N GLY A 316 -17.43 -13.44 -3.49
CA GLY A 316 -16.20 -14.21 -3.60
C GLY A 316 -15.57 -14.12 -4.99
N ILE A 317 -14.50 -14.89 -5.22
CA ILE A 317 -13.77 -14.91 -6.50
C ILE A 317 -13.46 -16.35 -6.89
N ASP A 318 -13.88 -16.75 -8.09
CA ASP A 318 -13.38 -17.96 -8.74
C ASP A 318 -12.04 -17.66 -9.42
N ILE A 319 -11.05 -18.54 -9.20
CA ILE A 319 -9.70 -18.48 -9.76
C ILE A 319 -9.48 -19.76 -10.55
N ALA A 320 -9.54 -19.65 -11.88
CA ALA A 320 -9.42 -20.78 -12.80
C ALA A 320 -8.08 -20.73 -13.56
N PRO A 321 -7.11 -21.59 -13.22
CA PRO A 321 -5.96 -21.84 -14.07
C PRO A 321 -6.39 -22.43 -15.43
N PRO A 322 -5.53 -22.34 -16.48
CA PRO A 322 -5.81 -22.92 -17.80
C PRO A 322 -5.93 -24.45 -17.77
N ALA A 323 -5.27 -25.09 -16.81
CA ALA A 323 -5.29 -26.53 -16.59
C ALA A 323 -5.22 -26.84 -15.10
N GLY A 324 -5.85 -27.95 -14.69
CA GLY A 324 -5.95 -28.35 -13.29
C GLY A 324 -7.25 -27.89 -12.62
N PRO A 325 -7.31 -27.93 -11.29
CA PRO A 325 -8.53 -27.63 -10.53
C PRO A 325 -8.90 -26.15 -10.59
N VAL A 326 -10.20 -25.87 -10.57
CA VAL A 326 -10.75 -24.52 -10.36
C VAL A 326 -10.89 -24.26 -8.88
N TYR A 327 -10.45 -23.09 -8.44
CA TYR A 327 -10.57 -22.67 -7.05
C TYR A 327 -11.64 -21.59 -6.90
N ALA A 328 -12.23 -21.51 -5.72
CA ALA A 328 -13.04 -20.38 -5.33
C ALA A 328 -12.65 -19.90 -3.95
N LEU A 329 -12.58 -18.59 -3.80
CA LEU A 329 -12.65 -17.91 -2.53
C LEU A 329 -14.12 -17.58 -2.28
N ALA A 330 -14.73 -18.25 -1.32
CA ALA A 330 -16.15 -18.14 -1.00
C ALA A 330 -16.37 -17.68 0.44
N ALA A 331 -17.62 -17.33 0.75
CA ALA A 331 -18.03 -16.94 2.09
C ALA A 331 -17.66 -17.97 3.17
N GLY A 332 -17.39 -17.47 4.36
CA GLY A 332 -17.18 -18.22 5.58
C GLY A 332 -18.47 -18.85 6.15
N ARG A 333 -18.39 -19.36 7.39
CA ARG A 333 -19.51 -20.02 8.07
C ARG A 333 -20.74 -19.14 8.27
N ASP A 334 -20.54 -17.84 8.42
CA ASP A 334 -21.60 -16.85 8.65
C ASP A 334 -22.26 -16.37 7.33
N GLY A 335 -21.79 -16.85 6.18
CA GLY A 335 -22.24 -16.40 4.88
C GLY A 335 -21.64 -15.05 4.44
N SER A 336 -20.59 -14.56 5.11
CA SER A 336 -19.85 -13.34 4.75
C SER A 336 -18.38 -13.63 4.44
N LEU A 337 -17.64 -12.63 3.95
CA LEU A 337 -16.17 -12.70 3.78
C LEU A 337 -15.41 -12.03 4.93
N VAL A 338 -16.11 -11.59 5.98
CA VAL A 338 -15.57 -10.64 6.97
C VAL A 338 -14.76 -11.33 8.06
N GLU A 339 -15.23 -12.45 8.60
CA GLU A 339 -14.56 -13.13 9.73
C GLU A 339 -13.62 -14.26 9.29
N GLU A 340 -13.91 -14.85 8.12
CA GLU A 340 -13.14 -15.93 7.52
C GLU A 340 -13.58 -16.11 6.06
N VAL A 341 -12.79 -16.83 5.28
CA VAL A 341 -13.15 -17.24 3.92
C VAL A 341 -12.99 -18.75 3.77
N THR A 342 -13.85 -19.36 2.95
CA THR A 342 -13.73 -20.77 2.59
C THR A 342 -13.07 -20.87 1.21
N VAL A 343 -11.99 -21.64 1.11
CA VAL A 343 -11.41 -22.01 -0.18
C VAL A 343 -12.07 -23.29 -0.66
N VAL A 344 -12.63 -23.26 -1.86
CA VAL A 344 -13.20 -24.42 -2.55
C VAL A 344 -12.24 -24.83 -3.67
N ARG A 345 -12.00 -26.13 -3.83
CA ARG A 345 -11.18 -26.73 -4.90
C ARG A 345 -12.03 -27.75 -5.65
N ASP A 346 -12.24 -27.55 -6.94
CA ASP A 346 -13.13 -28.36 -7.79
C ASP A 346 -14.52 -28.62 -7.18
N GLY A 347 -15.13 -27.56 -6.67
CA GLY A 347 -16.45 -27.62 -6.04
C GLY A 347 -16.47 -28.27 -4.65
N ARG A 348 -15.33 -28.69 -4.09
CA ARG A 348 -15.22 -29.27 -2.74
C ARG A 348 -14.54 -28.31 -1.77
N PRO A 349 -15.07 -28.09 -0.56
CA PRO A 349 -14.38 -27.28 0.46
C PRO A 349 -12.99 -27.85 0.78
N TRP A 350 -11.97 -27.02 0.64
CA TRP A 350 -10.57 -27.40 0.87
C TRP A 350 -10.03 -26.76 2.15
N LEU A 351 -10.02 -25.43 2.25
CA LEU A 351 -9.51 -24.71 3.41
C LEU A 351 -10.56 -23.76 3.99
N ARG A 352 -10.40 -23.43 5.26
CA ARG A 352 -11.00 -22.24 5.87
C ARG A 352 -9.88 -21.38 6.44
N VAL A 353 -9.85 -20.11 6.01
CA VAL A 353 -8.79 -19.17 6.35
C VAL A 353 -9.39 -18.03 7.16
N ALA A 354 -8.84 -17.81 8.36
CA ALA A 354 -9.15 -16.67 9.20
C ALA A 354 -7.87 -15.97 9.62
N THR A 355 -7.90 -14.65 9.70
CA THR A 355 -6.76 -13.84 10.14
C THR A 355 -7.17 -12.91 11.28
N GLU A 356 -6.22 -12.57 12.13
CA GLU A 356 -6.42 -11.60 13.21
C GLU A 356 -5.20 -10.71 13.24
N ASP A 357 -5.35 -9.45 12.84
CA ASP A 357 -4.28 -8.48 12.85
C ASP A 357 -4.37 -7.55 14.06
N ARG A 358 -3.41 -7.68 14.97
CA ARG A 358 -3.25 -6.82 16.14
C ARG A 358 -2.21 -5.75 15.83
N TYR A 359 -2.56 -4.86 14.91
CA TYR A 359 -1.67 -3.84 14.34
C TYR A 359 -0.92 -2.98 15.37
N ARG A 360 -1.54 -2.69 16.52
CA ARG A 360 -0.90 -1.88 17.59
C ARG A 360 0.30 -2.54 18.25
N VAL A 361 0.38 -3.87 18.21
CA VAL A 361 1.45 -4.65 18.83
C VAL A 361 2.27 -5.45 17.81
N GLY A 362 1.95 -5.35 16.51
CA GLY A 362 2.74 -5.94 15.45
C GLY A 362 2.63 -7.47 15.40
N ILE A 363 1.42 -8.00 15.57
CA ILE A 363 1.17 -9.44 15.55
C ILE A 363 -0.03 -9.73 14.67
N MET A 364 0.18 -10.51 13.61
CA MET A 364 -0.88 -11.10 12.81
C MET A 364 -0.90 -12.62 13.00
N THR A 365 -2.07 -13.16 13.33
CA THR A 365 -2.28 -14.61 13.38
C THR A 365 -3.06 -15.04 12.14
N VAL A 366 -2.56 -16.04 11.42
CA VAL A 366 -3.26 -16.71 10.33
C VAL A 366 -3.62 -18.11 10.82
N ARG A 367 -4.90 -18.46 10.73
CA ARG A 367 -5.43 -19.78 11.07
C ARG A 367 -6.01 -20.39 9.79
N THR A 368 -5.45 -21.53 9.41
CA THR A 368 -5.93 -22.33 8.29
C THR A 368 -6.46 -23.63 8.86
N HIS A 369 -7.69 -23.98 8.50
CA HIS A 369 -8.28 -25.26 8.80
C HIS A 369 -8.48 -26.07 7.52
N GLY A 370 -7.90 -27.26 7.47
CA GLY A 370 -8.14 -28.26 6.44
C GLY A 370 -9.54 -28.83 6.56
N LEU A 371 -10.39 -28.58 5.56
CA LEU A 371 -11.77 -29.08 5.53
C LEU A 371 -11.88 -30.46 4.88
N SER A 372 -10.89 -30.82 4.05
CA SER A 372 -10.80 -32.14 3.42
C SER A 372 -9.73 -33.03 4.06
N ASP A 373 -8.61 -32.46 4.50
CA ASP A 373 -7.49 -33.18 5.12
C ASP A 373 -6.98 -32.41 6.35
N PRO A 374 -6.97 -33.00 7.56
CA PRO A 374 -6.39 -32.36 8.74
C PRO A 374 -4.91 -32.00 8.63
N ALA A 375 -4.16 -32.61 7.70
CA ALA A 375 -2.77 -32.23 7.44
C ALA A 375 -2.63 -30.80 6.87
N ASP A 376 -3.72 -30.22 6.35
CA ASP A 376 -3.77 -28.84 5.89
C ASP A 376 -4.04 -27.82 7.05
N ASP A 377 -4.22 -28.29 8.28
CA ASP A 377 -4.34 -27.41 9.46
C ASP A 377 -3.00 -26.70 9.73
N ASP A 378 -3.03 -25.38 9.83
CA ASP A 378 -1.85 -24.56 10.10
C ASP A 378 -2.20 -23.31 10.91
N VAL A 379 -1.28 -22.89 11.78
CA VAL A 379 -1.35 -21.61 12.48
C VAL A 379 -0.03 -20.89 12.30
N THR A 380 -0.03 -19.87 11.44
CA THR A 380 1.13 -19.00 11.25
C THR A 380 1.00 -17.76 12.12
N LEU A 381 2.05 -17.46 12.88
CA LEU A 381 2.18 -16.20 13.63
C LEU A 381 3.21 -15.32 12.95
N LEU A 382 2.77 -14.20 12.39
CA LEU A 382 3.64 -13.17 11.84
C LEU A 382 3.86 -12.09 12.89
N ARG A 383 5.10 -11.94 13.35
CA ARG A 383 5.51 -10.81 14.19
C ARG A 383 6.18 -9.78 13.31
N TYR A 384 5.82 -8.52 13.48
CA TYR A 384 6.36 -7.42 12.71
C TYR A 384 6.53 -6.17 13.57
N ASP A 385 7.35 -5.23 13.11
CA ASP A 385 7.42 -3.90 13.69
C ASP A 385 6.11 -3.14 13.43
N PRO A 386 5.32 -2.77 14.46
CA PRO A 386 4.01 -2.13 14.27
C PRO A 386 4.06 -0.73 13.65
N LEU A 387 5.25 -0.19 13.36
CA LEU A 387 5.44 1.10 12.71
C LEU A 387 5.97 0.96 11.26
N THR A 388 6.57 -0.16 10.89
CA THR A 388 7.15 -0.33 9.53
C THR A 388 6.60 -1.55 8.81
N GLY A 389 6.05 -2.52 9.53
CA GLY A 389 5.56 -3.78 8.98
C GLY A 389 6.66 -4.81 8.70
N VAL A 390 7.93 -4.45 8.96
CA VAL A 390 9.07 -5.38 8.81
C VAL A 390 8.91 -6.56 9.75
N LEU A 391 8.94 -7.77 9.20
CA LEU A 391 8.85 -9.03 9.96
C LEU A 391 10.09 -9.24 10.86
N VAL A 392 9.90 -9.83 12.05
CA VAL A 392 10.94 -10.05 13.09
C VAL A 392 11.09 -11.49 13.56
#